data_AF-A0A1F7JH06-F1
#
_entry.id   AF-A0A1F7JH06-F1
#
_cell.length_a   1.000
_cell.length_b   1.000
_cell.length_c   1.000
_cell.angle_alpha   90.00
_cell.angle_beta   90.00
_cell.angle_gamma   90.00
#
_symmetry.space_group_name_H-M   'P 1'
#
loop_
_entity.id
_entity.type
_entity.pdbx_description
1 polymer ?
#
loop_
_entity_poly.entity_id
_entity_poly.type
_entity_poly.pdbx_seq_one_letter_code
_entity_poly.pdbx_strand_id
1 'polypeptide(L)'
;MEENQQISQAQPIPSVETISQNINNKYFYSIIIVLVLLLFGAFGYIFLSRDKPSTTQTSEVSQSSIQPTQLIPTAQEMQKTTEFHNESIESNVYRLELRLKTGASLPLGSEQSYGLGNYLLGILELPKSENYSDVLNISYDTTKVKEFNKFENNNDYYVVLKKGSLIDNKIYEDKYSTIRVVKEDASLSAYLLNSDYCSTDNDCILRFNFCSYGSYNNFSNYADVWGCGPPSDETGYTYGICDENKKCITDVKFSGSKCIANKCVGQNREVTCKESCSETTNP
;
A
#
# COMPACT_ATOMS: atom_id res chain seq x y z
N MET A 1 -42.88 -40.06 48.96
CA MET A 1 -43.54 -39.63 47.72
C MET A 1 -42.45 -39.49 46.69
N GLU A 2 -42.50 -40.34 45.68
CA GLU A 2 -41.43 -40.68 44.74
C GLU A 2 -41.04 -39.52 43.82
N GLU A 3 -39.73 -39.38 43.62
CA GLU A 3 -39.10 -38.45 42.71
C GLU A 3 -38.97 -39.13 41.33
N ASN A 4 -39.78 -38.70 40.36
CA ASN A 4 -39.77 -39.23 38.99
C ASN A 4 -38.60 -38.62 38.20
N GLN A 5 -37.55 -39.41 37.96
CA GLN A 5 -36.52 -39.12 36.96
C GLN A 5 -37.08 -39.29 35.54
N GLN A 6 -37.18 -38.18 34.79
CA GLN A 6 -37.42 -38.21 33.36
C GLN A 6 -36.07 -38.25 32.61
N ILE A 7 -35.74 -39.43 32.08
CA ILE A 7 -34.58 -39.65 31.22
C ILE A 7 -34.88 -39.04 29.84
N SER A 8 -34.12 -38.01 29.47
CA SER A 8 -34.11 -37.41 28.13
C SER A 8 -33.55 -38.43 27.12
N GLN A 9 -34.41 -39.01 26.29
CA GLN A 9 -33.97 -39.87 25.19
C GLN A 9 -33.37 -39.03 24.05
N ALA A 10 -32.10 -39.27 23.74
CA ALA A 10 -31.41 -38.70 22.59
C ALA A 10 -32.05 -39.21 21.29
N GLN A 11 -32.31 -38.31 20.33
CA GLN A 11 -32.82 -38.67 19.01
C GLN A 11 -31.83 -39.57 18.27
N PRO A 12 -32.30 -40.62 17.56
CA PRO A 12 -31.44 -41.52 16.82
C PRO A 12 -30.75 -40.81 15.66
N ILE A 13 -29.45 -41.06 15.50
CA ILE A 13 -28.64 -40.59 14.36
C ILE A 13 -29.26 -41.16 13.07
N PRO A 14 -29.63 -40.33 12.08
CA PRO A 14 -30.22 -40.82 10.85
C PRO A 14 -29.23 -41.70 10.08
N SER A 15 -29.75 -42.80 9.53
CA SER A 15 -28.95 -43.71 8.70
C SER A 15 -28.42 -43.00 7.44
N VAL A 16 -27.31 -43.48 6.89
CA VAL A 16 -26.69 -42.94 5.67
C VAL A 16 -27.68 -42.89 4.49
N GLU A 17 -28.60 -43.85 4.42
CA GLU A 17 -29.68 -43.90 3.42
C GLU A 17 -30.68 -42.74 3.58
N THR A 18 -31.01 -42.38 4.82
CA THR A 18 -31.90 -41.25 5.14
C THR A 18 -31.23 -39.91 4.82
N ILE A 19 -29.91 -39.81 5.00
CA ILE A 19 -29.11 -38.62 4.64
C ILE A 19 -29.04 -38.48 3.11
N SER A 20 -28.80 -39.58 2.40
CA SER A 20 -28.72 -39.62 0.92
C SER A 20 -30.04 -39.19 0.25
N GLN A 21 -31.19 -39.65 0.76
CA GLN A 21 -32.51 -39.25 0.24
C GLN A 21 -32.84 -37.78 0.51
N ASN A 22 -32.47 -37.24 1.68
CA ASN A 22 -32.69 -35.83 2.01
C ASN A 22 -31.80 -34.88 1.21
N ILE A 23 -30.59 -35.31 0.84
CA ILE A 23 -29.65 -34.56 0.02
C ILE A 23 -30.19 -34.32 -1.40
N ASN A 24 -30.78 -35.35 -2.03
CA ASN A 24 -31.23 -35.26 -3.42
C ASN A 24 -32.48 -34.38 -3.64
N ASN A 25 -33.36 -34.22 -2.64
CA ASN A 25 -34.58 -33.42 -2.82
C ASN A 25 -34.56 -32.04 -2.17
N LYS A 26 -33.81 -31.83 -1.07
CA LYS A 26 -33.83 -30.56 -0.32
C LYS A 26 -32.57 -29.71 -0.48
N TYR A 27 -31.42 -30.33 -0.70
CA TYR A 27 -30.12 -29.65 -0.71
C TYR A 27 -29.38 -29.71 -2.05
N PHE A 28 -30.03 -30.23 -3.09
CA PHE A 28 -29.45 -30.37 -4.44
C PHE A 28 -28.87 -29.04 -4.96
N TYR A 29 -29.62 -27.94 -4.85
CA TYR A 29 -29.13 -26.61 -5.27
C TYR A 29 -28.00 -26.09 -4.39
N SER A 30 -28.04 -26.30 -3.07
CA SER A 30 -26.96 -25.93 -2.16
C SER A 30 -25.66 -26.67 -2.51
N ILE A 31 -25.74 -27.94 -2.90
CA ILE A 31 -24.58 -28.74 -3.30
C ILE A 31 -24.02 -28.26 -4.64
N ILE A 32 -24.88 -27.93 -5.61
CA ILE A 32 -24.43 -27.34 -6.87
C ILE A 32 -23.69 -26.02 -6.62
N ILE A 33 -24.22 -25.15 -5.76
CA ILE A 33 -23.58 -23.87 -5.42
C ILE A 33 -22.20 -24.10 -4.79
N VAL A 34 -22.08 -25.06 -3.85
CA VAL A 34 -20.79 -25.40 -3.24
C VAL A 34 -19.80 -25.95 -4.27
N LEU A 35 -20.25 -26.82 -5.19
CA LEU A 35 -19.39 -27.33 -6.27
C LEU A 35 -18.92 -26.23 -7.23
N VAL A 36 -19.79 -25.27 -7.55
CA VAL A 36 -19.44 -24.11 -8.38
C VAL A 36 -18.42 -23.22 -7.65
N LEU A 37 -18.59 -22.96 -6.36
CA LEU A 37 -17.62 -22.20 -5.56
C LEU A 37 -16.26 -22.91 -5.48
N LEU A 38 -16.25 -24.24 -5.34
CA LEU A 38 -15.01 -25.03 -5.36
C LEU A 38 -14.33 -24.99 -6.73
N LEU A 39 -15.09 -24.99 -7.83
CA LEU A 39 -14.55 -24.81 -9.18
C LEU A 39 -13.93 -23.42 -9.35
N PHE A 40 -14.62 -22.36 -8.94
CA PHE A 40 -14.04 -21.00 -8.98
C PHE A 40 -12.79 -20.87 -8.10
N GLY A 41 -12.77 -21.51 -6.92
CA GLY A 41 -11.58 -21.59 -6.07
C GLY A 41 -10.41 -22.32 -6.75
N ALA A 42 -10.67 -23.45 -7.41
CA ALA A 42 -9.66 -24.21 -8.14
C ALA A 42 -9.12 -23.45 -9.36
N PHE A 43 -10.01 -22.78 -10.13
CA PHE A 43 -9.59 -21.93 -11.24
C PHE A 43 -8.79 -20.71 -10.76
N GLY A 44 -9.23 -20.05 -9.67
CA GLY A 44 -8.47 -18.96 -9.05
C GLY A 44 -7.09 -19.41 -8.60
N TYR A 45 -6.98 -20.58 -7.97
CA TYR A 45 -5.69 -21.15 -7.55
C TYR A 45 -4.79 -21.46 -8.75
N ILE A 46 -5.31 -22.07 -9.82
CA ILE A 46 -4.53 -22.37 -11.02
C ILE A 46 -4.04 -21.08 -11.70
N PHE A 47 -4.89 -20.05 -11.82
CA PHE A 47 -4.50 -18.77 -12.41
C PHE A 47 -3.46 -18.02 -11.57
N LEU A 48 -3.62 -17.99 -10.25
CA LEU A 48 -2.65 -17.38 -9.33
C LEU A 48 -1.34 -18.18 -9.24
N SER A 49 -1.38 -19.49 -9.50
CA SER A 49 -0.20 -20.35 -9.51
C SER A 49 0.52 -20.40 -10.86
N ARG A 50 0.00 -19.73 -11.90
CA ARG A 50 0.52 -19.82 -13.28
C ARG A 50 1.54 -18.74 -13.66
N ASP A 51 2.08 -17.99 -12.70
CA ASP A 51 3.25 -17.14 -12.93
C ASP A 51 4.55 -17.90 -12.63
N LYS A 52 4.84 -18.86 -13.52
CA LYS A 52 6.22 -19.22 -13.86
C LYS A 52 6.31 -19.34 -15.38
N PRO A 53 6.91 -18.38 -16.10
CA PRO A 53 7.21 -18.58 -17.51
C PRO A 53 8.19 -19.74 -17.64
N SER A 54 7.74 -20.81 -18.30
CA SER A 54 8.57 -21.93 -18.70
C SER A 54 9.42 -21.48 -19.89
N THR A 55 10.69 -21.16 -19.63
CA THR A 55 11.69 -20.85 -20.65
C THR A 55 11.96 -22.11 -21.47
N THR A 56 11.32 -22.23 -22.63
CA THR A 56 11.77 -23.18 -23.66
C THR A 56 12.94 -22.53 -24.38
N GLN A 57 14.14 -23.07 -24.13
CA GLN A 57 15.38 -22.71 -24.83
C GLN A 57 15.20 -22.94 -26.34
N THR A 58 15.42 -21.89 -27.12
CA THR A 58 15.96 -22.06 -28.48
C THR A 58 17.29 -21.34 -28.50
N SER A 59 18.35 -22.12 -28.58
CA SER A 59 19.72 -21.66 -28.75
C SER A 59 19.88 -21.03 -30.13
N GLU A 60 20.20 -19.74 -30.20
CA GLU A 60 21.04 -19.22 -31.27
C GLU A 60 22.13 -18.32 -30.68
N VAL A 61 23.35 -18.71 -31.01
CA VAL A 61 24.61 -18.05 -30.71
C VAL A 61 24.66 -16.75 -31.52
N SER A 62 24.88 -15.62 -30.85
CA SER A 62 25.69 -14.53 -31.42
C SER A 62 26.21 -13.61 -30.32
N GLN A 63 27.54 -13.55 -30.23
CA GLN A 63 28.31 -12.62 -29.42
C GLN A 63 28.05 -11.18 -29.90
N SER A 64 27.62 -10.29 -29.02
CA SER A 64 27.92 -8.85 -29.13
C SER A 64 27.70 -8.13 -27.80
N SER A 65 28.79 -7.59 -27.27
CA SER A 65 28.89 -6.42 -26.38
C SER A 65 27.57 -5.75 -25.93
N ILE A 66 27.21 -5.87 -24.65
CA ILE A 66 26.07 -5.14 -24.06
C ILE A 66 26.60 -3.89 -23.32
N GLN A 67 26.41 -2.74 -23.97
CA GLN A 67 26.26 -1.43 -23.32
C GLN A 67 25.00 -1.43 -22.44
N PRO A 68 24.95 -0.69 -21.32
CA PRO A 68 23.76 -0.63 -20.49
C PRO A 68 22.60 0.03 -21.26
N THR A 69 21.60 -0.78 -21.60
CA THR A 69 20.34 -0.35 -22.20
C THR A 69 19.62 0.60 -21.23
N GLN A 70 19.52 1.87 -21.61
CA GLN A 70 18.55 2.79 -21.02
C GLN A 70 17.15 2.28 -21.37
N LEU A 71 16.34 1.97 -20.35
CA LEU A 71 14.90 1.74 -20.52
C LEU A 71 14.26 3.09 -20.86
N ILE A 72 14.12 3.37 -22.14
CA ILE A 72 13.24 4.43 -22.66
C ILE A 72 11.84 3.78 -22.77
N PRO A 73 10.82 4.26 -22.02
CA PRO A 73 9.45 3.77 -22.15
C PRO A 73 8.95 3.94 -23.58
N THR A 74 8.27 2.93 -24.12
CA THR A 74 7.70 2.98 -25.47
C THR A 74 6.50 3.93 -25.53
N ALA A 75 6.24 4.49 -26.71
CA ALA A 75 5.16 5.47 -26.94
C ALA A 75 3.75 5.00 -26.51
N GLN A 76 3.50 3.68 -26.48
CA GLN A 76 2.25 3.11 -25.97
C GLN A 76 2.14 3.18 -24.43
N GLU A 77 3.27 3.09 -23.72
CA GLU A 77 3.34 3.29 -22.28
C GLU A 77 3.17 4.77 -21.92
N MET A 78 3.68 5.68 -22.77
CA MET A 78 3.40 7.12 -22.66
C MET A 78 1.91 7.42 -22.81
N GLN A 79 1.20 6.80 -23.76
CA GLN A 79 -0.25 7.04 -23.94
C GLN A 79 -1.08 6.51 -22.77
N LYS A 80 -0.76 5.34 -22.23
CA LYS A 80 -1.47 4.78 -21.07
C LYS A 80 -1.23 5.59 -19.78
N THR A 81 -0.06 6.21 -19.65
CA THR A 81 0.27 7.12 -18.54
C THR A 81 -0.41 8.49 -18.70
N THR A 82 -0.64 8.93 -19.94
CA THR A 82 -1.32 10.20 -20.24
C THR A 82 -2.84 10.12 -20.03
N GLU A 83 -3.46 8.94 -20.21
CA GLU A 83 -4.89 8.74 -19.96
C GLU A 83 -5.30 8.81 -18.48
N PHE A 84 -4.35 8.67 -17.55
CA PHE A 84 -4.61 8.84 -16.11
C PHE A 84 -4.51 10.31 -15.64
N HIS A 85 -4.27 11.25 -16.55
CA HIS A 85 -3.90 12.63 -16.21
C HIS A 85 -4.85 13.72 -16.70
N ASN A 86 -6.14 13.38 -16.85
CA ASN A 86 -7.16 14.39 -17.19
C ASN A 86 -8.46 14.28 -16.41
N GLU A 87 -8.48 13.59 -15.26
CA GLU A 87 -9.39 14.02 -14.20
C GLU A 87 -8.75 15.23 -13.54
N SER A 88 -9.11 16.41 -14.04
CA SER A 88 -9.17 17.65 -13.24
C SER A 88 -10.10 17.39 -12.04
N ILE A 89 -9.65 16.59 -11.08
CA ILE A 89 -10.23 16.62 -9.74
C ILE A 89 -9.82 18.00 -9.24
N GLU A 90 -10.79 18.92 -9.15
CA GLU A 90 -10.68 20.06 -8.24
C GLU A 90 -10.42 19.48 -6.85
N SER A 91 -9.15 19.21 -6.57
CA SER A 91 -8.71 18.57 -5.36
C SER A 91 -8.62 19.69 -4.34
N ASN A 92 -9.45 19.63 -3.30
CA ASN A 92 -9.36 20.58 -2.22
C ASN A 92 -8.16 20.17 -1.35
N VAL A 93 -7.05 20.88 -1.55
CA VAL A 93 -5.78 20.65 -0.83
C VAL A 93 -5.65 21.68 0.30
N TYR A 94 -5.29 21.17 1.48
CA TYR A 94 -5.08 21.98 2.67
C TYR A 94 -3.80 21.58 3.38
N ARG A 95 -3.07 22.55 3.92
CA ARG A 95 -2.06 22.33 4.95
C ARG A 95 -2.67 22.57 6.32
N LEU A 96 -2.51 21.58 7.20
CA LEU A 96 -2.94 21.58 8.58
C LEU A 96 -1.72 21.81 9.47
N GLU A 97 -1.60 23.01 10.01
CA GLU A 97 -0.58 23.36 11.00
C GLU A 97 -1.05 22.87 12.37
N LEU A 98 -0.82 21.59 12.65
CA LEU A 98 -1.26 20.92 13.89
C LEU A 98 -0.25 21.16 15.00
N ARG A 99 -0.69 21.71 16.13
CA ARG A 99 0.15 21.98 17.32
C ARG A 99 -0.50 21.42 18.57
N LEU A 100 0.24 20.62 19.33
CA LEU A 100 -0.25 20.04 20.59
C LEU A 100 -0.18 21.06 21.72
N LYS A 101 -1.18 21.02 22.60
CA LYS A 101 -1.14 21.74 23.87
C LYS A 101 -0.10 21.12 24.79
N THR A 102 0.51 21.93 25.66
CA THR A 102 1.55 21.48 26.59
C THR A 102 1.07 20.29 27.43
N GLY A 103 1.80 19.19 27.37
CA GLY A 103 1.49 17.96 28.10
C GLY A 103 0.35 17.11 27.53
N ALA A 104 -0.25 17.52 26.40
CA ALA A 104 -1.27 16.74 25.72
C ALA A 104 -0.66 15.70 24.78
N SER A 105 -1.40 14.62 24.56
CA SER A 105 -1.17 13.64 23.49
C SER A 105 -2.48 13.42 22.74
N LEU A 106 -2.39 13.26 21.42
CA LEU A 106 -3.57 12.88 20.64
C LEU A 106 -4.00 11.45 20.99
N PRO A 107 -5.31 11.16 20.98
CA PRO A 107 -5.85 9.84 21.24
C PRO A 107 -5.78 8.95 19.97
N LEU A 108 -4.57 8.68 19.47
CA LEU A 108 -4.38 7.99 18.18
C LEU A 108 -4.60 6.47 18.24
N GLY A 109 -4.47 5.84 19.42
CA GLY A 109 -4.52 4.37 19.53
C GLY A 109 -3.26 3.68 18.95
N SER A 110 -3.37 2.39 18.64
CA SER A 110 -2.26 1.57 18.12
C SER A 110 -2.01 1.76 16.63
N GLU A 111 -3.06 2.03 15.86
CA GLU A 111 -3.00 2.32 14.42
C GLU A 111 -2.97 3.84 14.27
N GLN A 112 -1.76 4.42 14.26
CA GLN A 112 -1.62 5.88 14.37
C GLN A 112 -2.21 6.60 13.16
N SER A 113 -2.11 6.03 11.96
CA SER A 113 -2.70 6.60 10.74
C SER A 113 -4.23 6.65 10.81
N TYR A 114 -4.86 5.57 11.26
CA TYR A 114 -6.31 5.49 11.44
C TYR A 114 -6.78 6.44 12.56
N GLY A 115 -6.04 6.48 13.66
CA GLY A 115 -6.28 7.40 14.77
C GLY A 115 -6.21 8.86 14.35
N LEU A 116 -5.18 9.24 13.60
CA LEU A 116 -5.02 10.61 13.11
C LEU A 116 -6.12 10.98 12.13
N GLY A 117 -6.45 10.08 11.18
CA GLY A 117 -7.53 10.29 10.23
C GLY A 117 -8.87 10.56 10.91
N ASN A 118 -9.27 9.69 11.85
CA ASN A 118 -10.51 9.89 12.59
C ASN A 118 -10.51 11.12 13.49
N TYR A 119 -9.36 11.43 14.09
CA TYR A 119 -9.18 12.66 14.85
C TYR A 119 -9.44 13.90 13.97
N LEU A 120 -8.82 13.94 12.79
CA LEU A 120 -8.98 15.02 11.82
C LEU A 120 -10.42 15.11 11.32
N LEU A 121 -11.08 13.99 11.02
CA LEU A 121 -12.50 14.01 10.64
C LEU A 121 -13.38 14.65 11.72
N GLY A 122 -13.12 14.32 12.99
CA GLY A 122 -13.89 14.85 14.11
C GLY A 122 -13.66 16.34 14.35
N ILE A 123 -12.39 16.76 14.45
CA ILE A 123 -12.07 18.16 14.79
C ILE A 123 -12.37 19.12 13.63
N LEU A 124 -12.20 18.68 12.37
CA LEU A 124 -12.48 19.50 11.18
C LEU A 124 -13.95 19.48 10.76
N GLU A 125 -14.80 18.78 11.52
CA GLU A 125 -16.24 18.68 11.27
C GLU A 125 -16.56 18.07 9.87
N LEU A 126 -15.71 17.16 9.42
CA LEU A 126 -15.85 16.48 8.13
C LEU A 126 -16.83 15.30 8.22
N PRO A 127 -17.38 14.83 7.08
CA PRO A 127 -18.23 13.65 7.05
C PRO A 127 -17.56 12.46 7.74
N LYS A 128 -18.30 11.81 8.65
CA LYS A 128 -17.82 10.58 9.29
C LYS A 128 -17.85 9.44 8.27
N SER A 129 -16.79 8.65 8.26
CA SER A 129 -16.69 7.41 7.49
C SER A 129 -16.12 6.31 8.39
N GLU A 130 -16.45 5.05 8.11
CA GLU A 130 -15.79 3.90 8.75
C GLU A 130 -14.30 3.88 8.43
N ASN A 131 -13.94 4.32 7.22
CA ASN A 131 -12.56 4.49 6.79
C ASN A 131 -12.32 5.97 6.43
N TYR A 132 -11.46 6.63 7.19
CA TYR A 132 -11.14 8.04 6.98
C TYR A 132 -10.58 8.32 5.58
N SER A 133 -9.91 7.32 4.98
CA SER A 133 -9.32 7.45 3.66
C SER A 133 -10.36 7.61 2.56
N ASP A 134 -11.64 7.29 2.81
CA ASP A 134 -12.76 7.57 1.91
C ASP A 134 -13.15 9.06 1.86
N VAL A 135 -12.69 9.85 2.83
CA VAL A 135 -12.99 11.28 2.93
C VAL A 135 -11.75 12.10 2.61
N LEU A 136 -10.58 11.68 3.10
CA LEU A 136 -9.35 12.45 2.96
C LEU A 136 -8.10 11.58 2.85
N ASN A 137 -7.11 12.04 2.09
CA ASN A 137 -5.75 11.51 2.15
C ASN A 137 -4.90 12.42 3.06
N ILE A 138 -4.02 11.84 3.87
CA ILE A 138 -3.08 12.56 4.74
C ILE A 138 -1.67 12.28 4.25
N SER A 139 -0.90 13.34 4.04
CA SER A 139 0.51 13.24 3.69
C SER A 139 1.34 14.20 4.54
N TYR A 140 2.65 13.98 4.57
CA TYR A 140 3.60 14.86 5.25
C TYR A 140 4.83 15.09 4.37
N ASP A 141 5.49 16.22 4.60
CA ASP A 141 6.76 16.56 3.96
C ASP A 141 7.91 15.85 4.67
N THR A 142 8.53 14.90 3.98
CA THR A 142 9.62 14.07 4.50
C THR A 142 10.89 14.87 4.81
N THR A 143 11.04 16.08 4.27
CA THR A 143 12.19 16.95 4.55
C THR A 143 12.09 17.66 5.90
N LYS A 144 10.89 17.69 6.49
CA LYS A 144 10.60 18.40 7.75
C LYS A 144 10.51 17.48 8.96
N VAL A 145 10.44 16.17 8.75
CA VAL A 145 10.36 15.17 9.82
C VAL A 145 11.70 14.50 10.05
N LYS A 146 11.96 14.09 11.29
CA LYS A 146 13.18 13.38 11.69
C LYS A 146 13.06 11.87 11.50
N GLU A 147 11.87 11.32 11.73
CA GLU A 147 11.61 9.88 11.65
C GLU A 147 10.50 9.58 10.64
N PHE A 148 10.81 8.68 9.70
CA PHE A 148 9.85 8.24 8.68
C PHE A 148 8.70 7.45 9.32
N ASN A 149 7.46 7.72 8.89
CA ASN A 149 6.23 7.06 9.33
C ASN A 149 5.92 7.13 10.83
N LYS A 150 6.47 8.10 11.54
CA LYS A 150 6.10 8.35 12.93
C LYS A 150 5.22 9.58 13.04
N PHE A 151 4.20 9.52 13.89
CA PHE A 151 3.53 10.76 14.29
C PHE A 151 4.56 11.69 14.92
N GLU A 152 4.78 12.84 14.29
CA GLU A 152 5.59 13.90 14.89
C GLU A 152 4.67 14.97 15.48
N ASN A 153 4.88 15.23 16.77
CA ASN A 153 4.23 16.33 17.46
C ASN A 153 4.62 17.64 16.78
N ASN A 154 3.65 18.54 16.61
CA ASN A 154 3.87 19.87 16.04
C ASN A 154 4.37 19.87 14.58
N ASN A 155 3.86 18.93 13.77
CA ASN A 155 4.16 18.86 12.34
C ASN A 155 3.03 19.49 11.49
N ASP A 156 3.37 19.79 10.24
CA ASP A 156 2.41 20.20 9.23
C ASP A 156 1.98 18.98 8.41
N TYR A 157 0.67 18.73 8.37
CA TYR A 157 0.08 17.65 7.58
C TYR A 157 -0.62 18.24 6.36
N TYR A 158 -0.50 17.60 5.22
CA TYR A 158 -1.21 17.98 4.00
C TYR A 158 -2.39 17.04 3.82
N VAL A 159 -3.54 17.61 3.50
CA VAL A 159 -4.78 16.87 3.33
C VAL A 159 -5.35 17.13 1.96
N VAL A 160 -5.67 16.05 1.24
CA VAL A 160 -6.43 16.10 -0.01
C VAL A 160 -7.82 15.54 0.28
N LEU A 161 -8.85 16.37 0.18
CA LEU A 161 -10.23 15.91 0.36
C LEU A 161 -10.76 15.24 -0.90
N LYS A 162 -11.52 14.17 -0.72
CA LYS A 162 -12.32 13.53 -1.78
C LYS A 162 -13.57 14.38 -2.07
N LYS A 163 -14.06 14.30 -3.32
CA LYS A 163 -15.02 15.24 -3.96
C LYS A 163 -16.16 15.68 -3.01
N GLY A 164 -16.40 16.99 -2.95
CA GLY A 164 -17.55 17.61 -2.27
C GLY A 164 -17.31 18.12 -0.85
N SER A 165 -16.21 17.75 -0.20
CA SER A 165 -15.86 18.27 1.13
C SER A 165 -15.02 19.54 1.03
N LEU A 166 -15.27 20.48 1.95
CA LEU A 166 -14.50 21.70 2.15
C LEU A 166 -14.19 21.85 3.64
N ILE A 167 -13.02 22.40 3.95
CA ILE A 167 -12.66 22.80 5.32
C ILE A 167 -12.68 24.33 5.39
N ASP A 168 -13.32 24.87 6.42
CA ASP A 168 -13.30 26.32 6.66
C ASP A 168 -11.89 26.79 6.96
N ASN A 169 -11.50 27.94 6.41
CA ASN A 169 -10.24 28.58 6.73
C ASN A 169 -10.33 29.28 8.10
N LYS A 170 -10.27 28.49 9.18
CA LYS A 170 -10.29 28.94 10.57
C LYS A 170 -9.30 28.14 11.42
N ILE A 171 -9.17 28.56 12.66
CA ILE A 171 -8.45 27.80 13.68
C ILE A 171 -9.45 26.87 14.37
N TYR A 172 -9.16 25.58 14.35
CA TYR A 172 -9.88 24.58 15.11
C TYR A 172 -9.12 24.28 16.39
N GLU A 173 -9.83 24.10 17.50
CA GLU A 173 -9.21 23.89 18.80
C GLU A 173 -10.03 22.91 19.62
N ASP A 174 -9.35 21.99 20.29
CA ASP A 174 -9.95 21.08 21.26
C ASP A 174 -9.09 20.96 22.52
N LYS A 175 -9.34 19.96 23.37
CA LYS A 175 -8.56 19.74 24.60
C LYS A 175 -7.11 19.29 24.35
N TYR A 176 -6.77 18.84 23.14
CA TYR A 176 -5.46 18.25 22.83
C TYR A 176 -4.61 19.15 21.94
N SER A 177 -5.21 19.86 20.98
CA SER A 177 -4.47 20.57 19.95
C SER A 177 -5.16 21.83 19.45
N THR A 178 -4.39 22.59 18.68
CA THR A 178 -4.84 23.67 17.81
C THR A 178 -4.44 23.33 16.39
N ILE A 179 -5.36 23.44 15.44
CA ILE A 179 -5.13 23.22 14.02
C ILE A 179 -5.48 24.49 13.26
N ARG A 180 -4.47 25.11 12.66
CA ARG A 180 -4.69 26.18 11.69
C ARG A 180 -4.73 25.57 10.30
N VAL A 181 -5.82 25.84 9.59
CA VAL A 181 -6.02 25.38 8.22
C VAL A 181 -5.52 26.43 7.25
N VAL A 182 -4.74 26.03 6.27
CA VAL A 182 -4.27 26.88 5.17
C VAL A 182 -4.66 26.20 3.87
N LYS A 183 -5.40 26.91 3.00
CA LYS A 183 -5.71 26.40 1.66
C LYS A 183 -4.44 26.45 0.81
N GLU A 184 -4.11 25.33 0.17
CA GLU A 184 -2.95 25.20 -0.72
C GLU A 184 -3.38 25.23 -2.19
N ASP A 185 -2.41 25.32 -3.10
CA ASP A 185 -2.65 25.19 -4.53
C ASP A 185 -3.14 23.77 -4.88
N ALA A 186 -4.14 23.68 -5.75
CA ALA A 186 -4.67 22.41 -6.23
C ALA A 186 -3.60 21.58 -6.97
N SER A 187 -2.59 22.22 -7.57
CA SER A 187 -1.47 21.56 -8.24
C SER A 187 -0.65 20.68 -7.30
N LEU A 188 -0.69 20.96 -5.98
CA LEU A 188 0.01 20.15 -4.99
C LEU A 188 -0.55 18.73 -4.88
N SER A 189 -1.82 18.53 -5.27
CA SER A 189 -2.49 17.21 -5.20
C SER A 189 -1.73 16.12 -5.94
N ALA A 190 -1.09 16.43 -7.08
CA ALA A 190 -0.31 15.43 -7.84
C ALA A 190 0.83 14.85 -7.01
N TYR A 191 1.55 15.69 -6.25
CA TYR A 191 2.63 15.25 -5.38
C TYR A 191 2.14 14.46 -4.16
N LEU A 192 0.98 14.85 -3.60
CA LEU A 192 0.40 14.24 -2.40
C LEU A 192 -0.25 12.88 -2.69
N LEU A 193 -0.88 12.74 -3.86
CA LEU A 193 -1.57 11.52 -4.26
C LEU A 193 -0.65 10.50 -4.92
N ASN A 194 0.45 10.97 -5.53
CA ASN A 194 1.41 10.11 -6.20
C ASN A 194 2.84 10.41 -5.74
N SER A 195 3.43 9.48 -4.97
CA SER A 195 4.77 9.62 -4.43
C SER A 195 5.88 9.60 -5.49
N ASP A 196 5.61 9.11 -6.70
CA ASP A 196 6.57 9.16 -7.80
C ASP A 196 6.41 10.40 -8.68
N TYR A 197 5.40 11.27 -8.47
CA TYR A 197 5.18 12.43 -9.33
C TYR A 197 6.27 13.50 -9.17
N CYS A 198 6.65 14.14 -10.28
CA CYS A 198 7.54 15.30 -10.32
C CYS A 198 7.21 16.26 -11.48
N SER A 199 7.70 17.50 -11.36
CA SER A 199 7.73 18.46 -12.47
C SER A 199 9.17 18.76 -12.92
N THR A 200 10.14 18.64 -12.01
CA THR A 200 11.55 18.91 -12.24
C THR A 200 12.43 17.88 -11.55
N ASP A 201 13.69 17.75 -11.97
CA ASP A 201 14.66 16.84 -11.34
C ASP A 201 14.83 17.11 -9.83
N ASN A 202 14.68 18.36 -9.39
CA ASN A 202 14.81 18.75 -7.98
C ASN A 202 13.67 18.27 -7.09
N ASP A 203 12.56 17.85 -7.68
CA ASP A 203 11.45 17.29 -6.91
C ASP A 203 11.74 15.86 -6.45
N CYS A 204 12.72 15.18 -7.07
CA CYS A 204 12.99 13.77 -6.87
C CYS A 204 14.17 13.53 -5.94
N ILE A 205 13.93 12.75 -4.89
CA ILE A 205 14.93 12.37 -3.89
C ILE A 205 15.02 10.85 -3.78
N LEU A 206 16.24 10.35 -3.56
CA LEU A 206 16.46 8.95 -3.23
C LEU A 206 16.14 8.70 -1.77
N ARG A 207 15.09 7.91 -1.50
CA ARG A 207 14.68 7.57 -0.14
C ARG A 207 13.94 6.24 -0.11
N PHE A 208 13.72 5.74 1.10
CA PHE A 208 12.70 4.73 1.31
C PHE A 208 11.31 5.37 1.25
N ASN A 209 10.39 4.67 0.58
CA ASN A 209 8.97 4.90 0.61
C ASN A 209 8.31 3.61 1.07
N PHE A 210 7.97 3.56 2.35
CA PHE A 210 7.52 2.34 3.02
C PHE A 210 8.55 1.21 2.89
N CYS A 211 8.22 0.17 2.12
CA CYS A 211 9.05 -1.03 1.95
C CYS A 211 9.95 -0.98 0.71
N SER A 212 9.90 0.12 -0.04
CA SER A 212 10.61 0.24 -1.31
C SER A 212 11.67 1.35 -1.25
N TYR A 213 12.85 1.09 -1.78
CA TYR A 213 13.92 2.09 -1.96
C TYR A 213 13.99 2.56 -3.40
N GLY A 214 14.03 3.88 -3.60
CA GLY A 214 14.06 4.44 -4.95
C GLY A 214 13.96 5.94 -4.95
N SER A 215 13.47 6.48 -6.05
CA SER A 215 13.33 7.89 -6.38
C SER A 215 11.87 8.30 -6.20
N TYR A 216 11.62 9.15 -5.20
CA TYR A 216 10.28 9.63 -4.85
C TYR A 216 10.30 11.14 -4.66
N ASN A 217 9.14 11.78 -4.66
CA ASN A 217 9.05 13.16 -4.24
C ASN A 217 9.13 13.32 -2.72
N ASN A 218 9.15 14.58 -2.26
CA ASN A 218 9.31 14.91 -0.84
C ASN A 218 8.08 14.57 0.02
N PHE A 219 6.94 14.21 -0.57
CA PHE A 219 5.72 13.90 0.17
C PHE A 219 5.55 12.39 0.36
N SER A 220 5.15 12.00 1.56
CA SER A 220 4.77 10.62 1.86
C SER A 220 3.38 10.58 2.44
N ASN A 221 2.60 9.57 2.06
CA ASN A 221 1.34 9.29 2.73
C ASN A 221 1.60 8.91 4.18
N TYR A 222 0.74 9.40 5.07
CA TYR A 222 0.75 9.04 6.47
C TYR A 222 -0.05 7.74 6.65
N ALA A 223 0.66 6.61 6.55
CA ALA A 223 0.08 5.29 6.65
C ALA A 223 0.90 4.41 7.60
N ASP A 224 0.21 3.58 8.38
CA ASP A 224 0.85 2.54 9.18
C ASP A 224 1.37 1.44 8.23
N VAL A 225 2.65 1.07 8.37
CA VAL A 225 3.25 0.00 7.57
C VAL A 225 3.21 -1.31 8.35
N TRP A 226 2.41 -2.25 7.87
CA TRP A 226 2.31 -3.58 8.46
C TRP A 226 3.10 -4.58 7.61
N GLY A 227 4.30 -4.91 8.09
CA GLY A 227 5.14 -5.93 7.45
C GLY A 227 5.65 -5.50 6.08
N CYS A 228 6.87 -4.97 6.05
CA CYS A 228 7.66 -5.07 4.85
C CYS A 228 8.18 -6.49 4.79
N GLY A 229 7.83 -7.25 3.76
CA GLY A 229 8.60 -8.44 3.43
C GLY A 229 10.07 -8.08 3.16
N PRO A 230 10.81 -8.93 2.46
CA PRO A 230 12.10 -8.53 1.90
C PRO A 230 12.00 -7.16 1.19
N PRO A 231 12.95 -6.24 1.41
CA PRO A 231 12.90 -4.92 0.80
C PRO A 231 12.94 -5.04 -0.73
N SER A 232 12.24 -4.14 -1.41
CA SER A 232 12.28 -4.03 -2.86
C SER A 232 12.77 -2.66 -3.29
N ASP A 233 13.24 -2.52 -4.52
CA ASP A 233 13.46 -1.20 -5.09
C ASP A 233 12.22 -0.70 -5.86
N GLU A 234 12.27 0.51 -6.40
CA GLU A 234 11.18 1.12 -7.20
C GLU A 234 10.79 0.31 -8.45
N THR A 235 11.63 -0.62 -8.91
CA THR A 235 11.35 -1.51 -10.05
C THR A 235 10.66 -2.82 -9.62
N GLY A 236 10.50 -3.02 -8.31
CA GLY A 236 9.97 -4.24 -7.71
C GLY A 236 11.01 -5.35 -7.53
N TYR A 237 12.31 -5.08 -7.75
CA TYR A 237 13.34 -6.07 -7.50
C TYR A 237 13.57 -6.20 -6.00
N THR A 238 13.32 -7.40 -5.49
CA THR A 238 13.56 -7.75 -4.09
C THR A 238 15.05 -7.96 -3.82
N TYR A 239 15.57 -7.36 -2.75
CA TYR A 239 16.95 -7.46 -2.29
C TYR A 239 17.01 -7.74 -0.78
N GLY A 240 18.22 -7.83 -0.21
CA GLY A 240 18.40 -8.15 1.20
C GLY A 240 18.09 -9.61 1.57
N ILE A 241 17.86 -10.47 0.56
CA ILE A 241 17.73 -11.91 0.68
C ILE A 241 18.76 -12.61 -0.21
N CYS A 242 19.00 -13.90 0.03
CA CYS A 242 19.91 -14.69 -0.80
C CYS A 242 19.37 -14.80 -2.23
N ASP A 243 20.11 -14.24 -3.19
CA ASP A 243 19.84 -14.40 -4.62
C ASP A 243 20.41 -15.74 -5.09
N GLU A 244 19.55 -16.64 -5.54
CA GLU A 244 19.94 -18.01 -5.93
C GLU A 244 20.90 -18.06 -7.12
N ASN A 245 20.88 -17.05 -8.00
CA ASN A 245 21.73 -16.99 -9.16
C ASN A 245 23.10 -16.40 -8.81
N LYS A 246 23.12 -15.36 -7.98
CA LYS A 246 24.36 -14.68 -7.55
C LYS A 246 25.03 -15.32 -6.33
N LYS A 247 24.34 -16.23 -5.63
CA LYS A 247 24.80 -16.90 -4.39
C LYS A 247 25.23 -15.90 -3.31
N CYS A 248 24.59 -14.74 -3.26
CA CYS A 248 24.90 -13.67 -2.33
C CYS A 248 23.61 -12.94 -1.89
N ILE A 249 23.65 -12.30 -0.72
CA ILE A 249 22.63 -11.34 -0.32
C ILE A 249 22.87 -10.05 -1.11
N THR A 250 21.88 -9.65 -1.90
CA THR A 250 21.99 -8.49 -2.79
C THR A 250 21.62 -7.18 -2.10
N ASP A 251 22.21 -6.10 -2.57
CA ASP A 251 21.87 -4.73 -2.21
C ASP A 251 21.67 -3.90 -3.49
N VAL A 252 20.86 -2.85 -3.41
CA VAL A 252 20.52 -1.98 -4.54
C VAL A 252 20.94 -0.55 -4.25
N LYS A 253 21.59 0.09 -5.22
CA LYS A 253 21.94 1.51 -5.16
C LYS A 253 21.57 2.22 -6.44
N PHE A 254 21.25 3.50 -6.29
CA PHE A 254 21.06 4.44 -7.37
C PHE A 254 22.09 5.57 -7.22
N SER A 255 22.62 6.05 -8.35
CA SER A 255 23.58 7.16 -8.37
C SER A 255 22.92 8.54 -8.26
N GLY A 256 21.61 8.60 -8.49
CA GLY A 256 20.83 9.83 -8.45
C GLY A 256 19.37 9.57 -8.85
N SER A 257 18.61 10.65 -9.00
CA SER A 257 17.20 10.67 -9.36
C SER A 257 16.96 11.72 -10.46
N LYS A 258 15.98 11.48 -11.34
CA LYS A 258 15.54 12.46 -12.35
C LYS A 258 14.04 12.44 -12.53
N CYS A 259 13.51 13.54 -13.02
CA CYS A 259 12.13 13.63 -13.46
C CYS A 259 12.01 13.29 -14.94
N ILE A 260 11.42 12.14 -15.25
CA ILE A 260 11.23 11.65 -16.61
C ILE A 260 9.75 11.38 -16.81
N ALA A 261 9.13 12.07 -17.76
CA ALA A 261 7.68 11.96 -18.03
C ALA A 261 6.82 12.11 -16.76
N ASN A 262 7.11 13.16 -15.98
CA ASN A 262 6.45 13.48 -14.70
C ASN A 262 6.56 12.40 -13.62
N LYS A 263 7.54 11.50 -13.74
CA LYS A 263 7.86 10.49 -12.73
C LYS A 263 9.31 10.58 -12.28
N CYS A 264 9.50 10.41 -10.98
CA CYS A 264 10.78 10.26 -10.35
C CYS A 264 11.34 8.88 -10.69
N VAL A 265 12.52 8.87 -11.31
CA VAL A 265 13.19 7.66 -11.79
C VAL A 265 14.63 7.65 -11.28
N GLY A 266 15.01 6.59 -10.59
CA GLY A 266 16.37 6.34 -10.13
C GLY A 266 17.34 6.14 -11.30
N GLN A 267 18.52 6.73 -11.19
CA GLN A 267 19.53 6.75 -12.24
C GLN A 267 20.69 5.80 -11.94
N ASN A 268 21.15 5.10 -12.97
CA ASN A 268 22.25 4.12 -12.91
C ASN A 268 22.08 3.12 -11.76
N ARG A 269 20.95 2.41 -11.78
CA ARG A 269 20.65 1.35 -10.82
C ARG A 269 21.74 0.27 -10.85
N GLU A 270 22.30 -0.04 -9.69
CA GLU A 270 23.32 -1.07 -9.50
C GLU A 270 22.84 -2.10 -8.48
N VAL A 271 23.05 -3.39 -8.79
CA VAL A 271 22.77 -4.51 -7.86
C VAL A 271 24.08 -5.20 -7.50
N THR A 272 24.51 -5.00 -6.25
CA THR A 272 25.78 -5.53 -5.73
C THR A 272 25.56 -6.69 -4.77
N CYS A 273 26.56 -7.57 -4.65
CA CYS A 273 26.62 -8.56 -3.57
C CYS A 273 27.16 -7.91 -2.30
N LYS A 274 26.38 -7.96 -1.22
CA LYS A 274 26.79 -7.46 0.09
C LYS A 274 27.59 -8.51 0.87
N GLU A 275 27.11 -9.74 0.88
CA GLU A 275 27.75 -10.89 1.54
C GLU A 275 27.35 -12.20 0.84
N SER A 276 28.18 -13.23 0.93
CA SER A 276 27.82 -14.57 0.44
C SER A 276 26.62 -15.09 1.21
N CYS A 277 25.75 -15.87 0.56
CA CYS A 277 24.75 -16.61 1.31
C CYS A 277 25.50 -17.56 2.24
N SER A 278 25.31 -17.43 3.56
CA SER A 278 25.84 -18.42 4.48
C SER A 278 25.21 -19.76 4.10
N GLU A 279 26.05 -20.76 3.84
CA GLU A 279 25.60 -22.14 4.00
C GLU A 279 25.23 -22.25 5.48
N THR A 280 23.95 -22.14 5.80
CA THR A 280 23.47 -22.68 7.07
C THR A 280 23.81 -24.16 7.04
N THR A 281 24.95 -24.52 7.62
CA THR A 281 25.13 -25.82 8.24
C THR A 281 23.98 -25.95 9.22
N ASN A 282 22.97 -26.73 8.85
CA ASN A 282 21.99 -27.25 9.79
C ASN A 282 22.77 -27.89 10.95
N PRO A 283 22.59 -27.47 12.21
CA PRO A 283 22.70 -28.39 13.32
C PRO A 283 21.54 -29.40 13.31
#